data_AF-A0A6P0MKY3-F1
#
_entry.id   AF-A0A6P0MKY3-F1
#
_cell.length_a   1.000
_cell.length_b   1.000
_cell.length_c   1.000
_cell.angle_alpha   90.00
_cell.angle_beta   90.00
_cell.angle_gamma   90.00
#
_symmetry.space_group_name_H-M   'P 1'
#
loop_
_entity.id
_entity.type
_entity.pdbx_description
1 polymer ?
#
loop_
_entity_poly.entity_id
_entity_poly.type
_entity_poly.pdbx_seq_one_letter_code
_entity_poly.pdbx_strand_id
1 'polypeptide(L)'
;MRKITKPSTAQCDLEKYTWFLLAESKYAGCTRLAEILELSHDSVNRFLLRERYEPVDLFNEIKPHINLIGGTLSVDDTVIEQLKEITRRDFREFHSIHWGIECYHRAIKQFCGIKRFVVRTSEAIITHIFCSLRAFIQLELMRASELIENWYQPQRELSLEVARNFLVSHLNQKLGLAVNT
;
A
#
# COMPACT_ATOMS: atom_id res chain seq x y z
N MET A 1 -19.02 3.22 8.87
CA MET A 1 -18.61 1.87 9.32
C MET A 1 -19.43 0.84 8.55
N ARG A 2 -18.79 -0.07 7.81
CA ARG A 2 -19.47 -1.10 7.00
C ARG A 2 -20.38 -1.96 7.88
N LYS A 3 -21.60 -2.25 7.42
CA LYS A 3 -22.51 -3.20 8.06
C LYS A 3 -22.10 -4.62 7.67
N ILE A 4 -21.57 -5.38 8.63
CA ILE A 4 -21.23 -6.79 8.42
C ILE A 4 -22.45 -7.65 8.76
N THR A 5 -22.82 -8.57 7.88
CA THR A 5 -23.97 -9.46 8.09
C THR A 5 -23.71 -10.56 9.13
N LYS A 6 -22.44 -10.93 9.33
CA LYS A 6 -21.98 -11.90 10.34
C LYS A 6 -20.57 -11.53 10.81
N PRO A 7 -20.24 -11.64 12.12
CA PRO A 7 -18.89 -11.39 12.60
C PRO A 7 -17.87 -12.29 11.88
N SER A 8 -16.72 -11.72 11.53
CA SER A 8 -15.64 -12.48 10.91
C SER A 8 -15.03 -13.45 11.91
N THR A 9 -14.70 -14.65 11.46
CA THR A 9 -13.92 -15.63 12.25
C THR A 9 -12.43 -15.55 11.90
N ALA A 10 -12.05 -14.70 10.95
CA ALA A 10 -10.67 -14.45 10.61
C ALA A 10 -10.02 -13.57 11.69
N GLN A 11 -8.83 -13.96 12.12
CA GLN A 11 -7.92 -13.12 12.92
C GLN A 11 -7.24 -12.05 12.05
N CYS A 12 -7.11 -12.31 10.75
CA CYS A 12 -6.66 -11.32 9.76
C CYS A 12 -7.81 -10.35 9.45
N ASP A 13 -7.48 -9.07 9.33
CA ASP A 13 -8.41 -7.99 9.05
C ASP A 13 -7.80 -6.98 8.07
N LEU A 14 -8.58 -5.94 7.76
CA LEU A 14 -8.19 -4.89 6.81
C LEU A 14 -6.91 -4.19 7.21
N GLU A 15 -6.76 -3.88 8.51
CA GLU A 15 -5.62 -3.15 9.01
C GLU A 15 -4.34 -3.97 8.90
N LYS A 16 -4.36 -5.21 9.42
CA LYS A 16 -3.23 -6.15 9.34
C LYS A 16 -2.79 -6.38 7.90
N TYR A 17 -3.73 -6.62 6.99
CA TYR A 17 -3.40 -6.86 5.59
C TYR A 17 -2.87 -5.61 4.89
N THR A 18 -3.41 -4.43 5.20
CA THR A 18 -2.92 -3.15 4.63
C THR A 18 -1.47 -2.87 5.05
N TRP A 19 -1.16 -2.97 6.35
CA TRP A 19 0.19 -2.74 6.85
C TRP A 19 1.17 -3.80 6.37
N PHE A 20 0.73 -5.04 6.22
CA PHE A 20 1.51 -6.08 5.57
C PHE A 20 1.94 -5.70 4.15
N LEU A 21 1.03 -5.15 3.32
CA LEU A 21 1.38 -4.74 1.96
C LEU A 21 2.42 -3.62 1.93
N LEU A 22 2.40 -2.71 2.90
CA LEU A 22 3.38 -1.64 3.04
C LEU A 22 4.75 -2.16 3.50
N ALA A 23 4.76 -3.11 4.43
CA ALA A 23 5.98 -3.71 4.97
C ALA A 23 6.65 -4.69 3.98
N GLU A 24 5.86 -5.49 3.26
CA GLU A 24 6.32 -6.61 2.42
C GLU A 24 5.82 -6.49 0.96
N SER A 25 6.06 -5.33 0.34
CA SER A 25 5.62 -5.05 -1.04
C SER A 25 6.22 -5.97 -2.11
N LYS A 26 7.38 -6.58 -1.82
CA LYS A 26 8.11 -7.44 -2.76
C LYS A 26 7.67 -8.91 -2.69
N TYR A 27 7.29 -9.39 -1.50
CA TYR A 27 6.97 -10.80 -1.23
C TYR A 27 5.61 -10.97 -0.55
N ALA A 28 4.60 -10.24 -1.04
CA ALA A 28 3.24 -10.34 -0.54
C ALA A 28 2.67 -11.74 -0.79
N GLY A 29 2.27 -12.47 0.25
CA GLY A 29 1.65 -13.79 0.17
C GLY A 29 0.96 -14.18 1.48
N CYS A 30 -0.10 -14.99 1.40
CA CYS A 30 -0.89 -15.36 2.59
C CYS A 30 -0.07 -16.11 3.65
N THR A 31 0.84 -16.98 3.21
CA THR A 31 1.76 -17.72 4.09
C THR A 31 2.78 -16.80 4.75
N ARG A 32 3.27 -15.79 4.03
CA ARG A 32 4.23 -14.81 4.56
C ARG A 32 3.58 -13.94 5.64
N LEU A 33 2.36 -13.46 5.41
CA LEU A 33 1.60 -12.74 6.43
C LEU A 33 1.31 -13.61 7.65
N ALA A 34 0.93 -14.87 7.41
CA ALA A 34 0.70 -15.85 8.46
C ALA A 34 1.93 -16.09 9.33
N GLU A 35 3.11 -16.18 8.73
CA GLU A 35 4.39 -16.29 9.43
C GLU A 35 4.69 -15.03 10.27
N ILE A 36 4.58 -13.83 9.67
CA ILE A 36 4.92 -12.57 10.35
C ILE A 36 4.02 -12.29 11.56
N LEU A 37 2.72 -12.59 11.45
CA LEU A 37 1.74 -12.31 12.48
C LEU A 37 1.33 -13.54 13.30
N GLU A 38 2.06 -14.65 13.15
CA GLU A 38 1.81 -15.92 13.84
C GLU A 38 0.34 -16.37 13.80
N LEU A 39 -0.31 -16.19 12.64
CA LEU A 39 -1.71 -16.52 12.41
C LEU A 39 -1.85 -17.68 11.42
N SER A 40 -3.00 -18.36 11.43
CA SER A 40 -3.25 -19.39 10.40
C SER A 40 -3.39 -18.75 9.02
N HIS A 41 -2.74 -19.33 7.99
CA HIS A 41 -2.91 -18.87 6.61
C HIS A 41 -4.38 -18.93 6.14
N ASP A 42 -5.20 -19.83 6.70
CA ASP A 42 -6.64 -19.89 6.47
C ASP A 42 -7.36 -18.64 6.96
N SER A 43 -6.85 -17.99 8.01
CA SER A 43 -7.36 -16.72 8.51
C SER A 43 -7.23 -15.63 7.45
N VAL A 44 -6.08 -15.55 6.77
CA VAL A 44 -5.84 -14.60 5.67
C VAL A 44 -6.75 -14.92 4.48
N ASN A 45 -6.84 -16.20 4.09
CA ASN A 45 -7.71 -16.61 3.00
C ASN A 45 -9.17 -16.29 3.29
N ARG A 46 -9.65 -16.54 4.51
CA ARG A 46 -11.02 -16.20 4.94
C ARG A 46 -11.28 -14.69 4.88
N PHE A 47 -10.33 -13.86 5.31
CA PHE A 47 -10.43 -12.40 5.17
C PHE A 47 -10.57 -12.01 3.69
N LEU A 48 -9.65 -12.46 2.84
CA LEU A 48 -9.65 -12.09 1.42
C LEU A 48 -10.92 -12.53 0.68
N LEU A 49 -11.41 -13.75 0.96
CA LEU A 49 -12.58 -14.32 0.29
C LEU A 49 -13.91 -13.76 0.78
N ARG A 50 -13.99 -13.37 2.05
CA ARG A 50 -15.27 -13.02 2.68
C ARG A 50 -15.53 -11.52 2.67
N GLU A 51 -14.48 -10.71 2.77
CA GLU A 51 -14.66 -9.28 2.78
C GLU A 51 -15.07 -8.78 1.40
N ARG A 52 -16.02 -7.84 1.38
CA ARG A 52 -16.52 -7.20 0.17
C ARG A 52 -16.48 -5.71 0.42
N TYR A 53 -15.28 -5.15 0.28
CA TYR A 53 -15.09 -3.72 0.35
C TYR A 53 -15.44 -3.09 -0.97
N GLU A 54 -16.09 -1.93 -0.91
CA GLU A 54 -16.49 -1.15 -2.07
C GLU A 54 -15.71 0.17 -2.09
N PRO A 55 -15.56 0.82 -3.26
CA PRO A 55 -14.88 2.11 -3.35
C PRO A 55 -15.43 3.18 -2.38
N VAL A 56 -16.72 3.13 -2.07
CA VAL A 56 -17.37 4.03 -1.11
C VAL A 56 -16.85 3.85 0.33
N ASP A 57 -16.42 2.64 0.71
CA ASP A 57 -15.81 2.39 2.02
C ASP A 57 -14.50 3.17 2.16
N LEU A 58 -13.67 3.13 1.11
CA LEU A 58 -12.40 3.84 1.07
C LEU A 58 -12.61 5.35 1.04
N PHE A 59 -13.57 5.82 0.23
CA PHE A 59 -13.94 7.23 0.20
C PHE A 59 -14.41 7.72 1.57
N ASN A 60 -15.27 6.98 2.25
CA ASN A 60 -15.75 7.34 3.59
C ASN A 60 -14.64 7.35 4.64
N GLU A 61 -13.65 6.46 4.54
CA GLU A 61 -12.47 6.44 5.41
C GLU A 61 -11.62 7.71 5.21
N ILE A 62 -11.39 8.12 3.97
CA ILE A 62 -10.51 9.26 3.67
C ILE A 62 -11.21 10.61 3.70
N LYS A 63 -12.55 10.65 3.56
CA LYS A 63 -13.37 11.87 3.52
C LYS A 63 -13.02 12.91 4.58
N PRO A 64 -12.73 12.56 5.86
CA PRO A 64 -12.36 13.55 6.87
C PRO A 64 -11.01 14.24 6.64
N HIS A 65 -10.15 13.67 5.79
CA HIS A 65 -8.77 14.10 5.57
C HIS A 65 -8.57 14.83 4.22
N ILE A 66 -9.63 14.99 3.43
CA ILE A 66 -9.56 15.65 2.11
C ILE A 66 -10.43 16.89 2.08
N ASN A 67 -9.93 17.96 1.46
CA ASN A 67 -10.74 19.14 1.16
C ASN A 67 -11.68 18.81 -0.01
N LEU A 68 -12.98 18.88 0.24
CA LEU A 68 -14.02 18.61 -0.77
C LEU A 68 -14.47 19.88 -1.53
N ILE A 69 -13.95 21.06 -1.17
CA ILE A 69 -14.30 22.33 -1.82
C ILE A 69 -13.20 22.67 -2.83
N GLY A 70 -13.57 22.68 -4.11
CA GLY A 70 -12.64 22.87 -5.24
C GLY A 70 -11.90 21.59 -5.63
N GLY A 71 -10.86 21.74 -6.45
CA GLY A 71 -9.98 20.64 -6.87
C GLY A 71 -9.86 20.44 -8.37
N THR A 72 -9.00 19.50 -8.77
CA THR A 72 -8.77 19.14 -10.16
C THR A 72 -9.14 17.67 -10.36
N LEU A 73 -10.00 17.40 -11.34
CA LEU A 73 -10.23 16.04 -11.82
C LEU A 73 -9.15 15.72 -12.86
N SER A 74 -8.26 14.78 -12.52
CA SER A 74 -7.24 14.27 -13.42
C SER A 74 -7.62 12.85 -13.82
N VAL A 75 -7.66 12.57 -15.12
CA VAL A 75 -8.04 11.26 -15.68
C VAL A 75 -6.92 10.77 -16.59
N ASP A 76 -6.49 9.53 -16.39
CA ASP A 76 -5.48 8.89 -17.23
C ASP A 76 -6.11 8.27 -18.48
N ASP A 77 -5.35 8.13 -19.56
CA ASP A 77 -5.77 7.46 -20.81
C ASP A 77 -7.06 8.01 -21.46
N THR A 78 -7.39 9.29 -21.23
CA THR A 78 -8.51 9.96 -21.91
C THR A 78 -8.05 10.97 -22.96
N VAL A 79 -8.72 10.98 -24.11
CA VAL A 79 -8.55 12.01 -25.15
C VAL A 79 -9.71 12.99 -25.06
N ILE A 80 -9.40 14.27 -24.83
CA ILE A 80 -10.38 15.36 -24.90
C ILE A 80 -10.36 15.90 -26.33
N GLU A 81 -11.48 15.81 -27.05
CA GLU A 81 -11.59 16.25 -28.45
C GLU A 81 -11.58 17.79 -28.64
N GLN A 82 -11.74 18.58 -27.56
CA GLN A 82 -11.71 20.04 -27.63
C GLN A 82 -10.38 20.62 -27.14
N LEU A 83 -9.42 20.73 -28.05
CA LEU A 83 -8.19 21.48 -27.88
C LEU A 83 -8.23 22.75 -28.74
N LYS A 84 -9.16 23.66 -28.48
CA LYS A 84 -9.08 25.00 -29.04
C LYS A 84 -8.47 25.92 -27.98
N GLU A 85 -7.23 26.33 -28.24
CA GLU A 85 -6.45 27.35 -27.51
C GLU A 85 -5.86 26.94 -26.13
N ILE A 86 -5.04 25.89 -26.08
CA ILE A 86 -4.12 25.65 -24.94
C ILE A 86 -2.83 26.46 -25.12
N THR A 87 -2.45 27.27 -24.13
CA THR A 87 -1.15 27.94 -24.12
C THR A 87 -0.05 27.02 -23.62
N ARG A 88 1.22 27.38 -23.85
CA ARG A 88 2.37 26.64 -23.31
C ARG A 88 2.40 26.63 -21.77
N ARG A 89 1.82 27.65 -21.12
CA ARG A 89 1.71 27.71 -19.66
C ARG A 89 0.73 26.64 -19.17
N ASP A 90 -0.46 26.60 -19.76
CA ASP A 90 -1.51 25.63 -19.42
C ASP A 90 -1.01 24.20 -19.65
N PHE A 91 -0.30 23.96 -20.76
CA PHE A 91 0.32 22.66 -21.02
C PHE A 91 1.27 22.23 -19.89
N ARG A 92 2.15 23.12 -19.40
CA ARG A 92 3.08 22.79 -18.31
C ARG A 92 2.37 22.50 -17.00
N GLU A 93 1.31 23.26 -16.71
CA GLU A 93 0.49 23.06 -15.51
C GLU A 93 -0.24 21.71 -15.57
N PHE A 94 -0.93 21.42 -16.67
CA PHE A 94 -1.61 20.14 -16.86
C PHE A 94 -0.65 18.97 -16.88
N HIS A 95 0.52 19.12 -17.51
CA HIS A 95 1.56 18.10 -17.48
C HIS A 95 2.05 17.83 -16.06
N SER A 96 2.25 18.88 -15.24
CA SER A 96 2.66 18.71 -13.84
C SER A 96 1.60 17.98 -13.01
N ILE A 97 0.31 18.26 -13.25
CA ILE A 97 -0.81 17.58 -12.59
C ILE A 97 -0.90 16.12 -13.05
N HIS A 98 -0.78 15.88 -14.36
CA HIS A 98 -0.81 14.55 -14.95
C HIS A 98 0.32 13.66 -14.44
N TRP A 99 1.53 14.22 -14.27
CA TRP A 99 2.66 13.49 -13.69
C TRP A 99 2.36 12.92 -12.29
N GLY A 100 1.43 13.55 -11.54
CA GLY A 100 0.92 13.01 -10.29
C GLY A 100 0.28 11.63 -10.42
N ILE A 101 -0.43 11.36 -11.52
CA ILE A 101 -1.00 10.04 -11.83
C ILE A 101 0.12 9.02 -12.06
N GLU A 102 1.15 9.37 -12.83
CA GLU A 102 2.29 8.48 -13.05
C GLU A 102 3.02 8.14 -11.74
N CYS A 103 3.21 9.15 -10.89
CA CYS A 103 3.76 8.99 -9.54
C CYS A 103 2.90 8.04 -8.70
N TYR A 104 1.58 8.24 -8.67
CA TYR A 104 0.63 7.35 -8.00
C TYR A 104 0.74 5.91 -8.52
N HIS A 105 0.70 5.72 -9.84
CA HIS A 105 0.83 4.41 -10.47
C HIS A 105 2.16 3.74 -10.13
N ARG A 106 3.27 4.49 -10.09
CA ARG A 106 4.56 3.97 -9.66
C ARG A 106 4.52 3.52 -8.21
N ALA A 107 4.00 4.35 -7.31
CA ALA A 107 3.95 4.09 -5.89
C ALA A 107 3.11 2.86 -5.55
N ILE A 108 1.91 2.74 -6.10
CA ILE A 108 1.03 1.61 -5.81
C ILE A 108 1.60 0.28 -6.35
N LYS A 109 2.29 0.32 -7.50
CA LYS A 109 2.98 -0.83 -8.11
C LYS A 109 4.22 -1.26 -7.31
N GLN A 110 4.96 -0.31 -6.74
CA GLN A 110 6.21 -0.56 -6.04
C GLN A 110 6.02 -0.85 -4.55
N PHE A 111 5.11 -0.13 -3.88
CA PHE A 111 5.05 -0.09 -2.42
C PHE A 111 3.79 -0.74 -1.83
N CYS A 112 2.74 -0.94 -2.61
CA CYS A 112 1.43 -1.36 -2.09
C CYS A 112 0.99 -2.74 -2.56
N GLY A 113 1.88 -3.48 -3.25
CA GLY A 113 1.65 -4.87 -3.63
C GLY A 113 0.59 -5.12 -4.71
N ILE A 114 0.02 -4.09 -5.36
CA ILE A 114 -1.13 -4.25 -6.28
C ILE A 114 -0.91 -5.19 -7.47
N LYS A 115 0.34 -5.49 -7.83
CA LYS A 115 0.70 -6.43 -8.91
C LYS A 115 1.02 -7.84 -8.39
N ARG A 116 1.02 -8.05 -7.08
CA ARG A 116 1.50 -9.26 -6.40
C ARG A 116 0.33 -10.07 -5.86
N PHE A 117 -0.52 -10.53 -6.78
CA PHE A 117 -1.64 -11.40 -6.45
C PHE A 117 -1.18 -12.83 -6.19
N VAL A 118 -1.29 -13.27 -4.93
CA VAL A 118 -1.07 -14.68 -4.55
C VAL A 118 -2.40 -15.44 -4.37
N VAL A 119 -3.51 -14.77 -4.69
CA VAL A 119 -4.88 -15.31 -4.69
C VAL A 119 -5.44 -15.41 -6.11
N ARG A 120 -6.36 -16.36 -6.34
CA ARG A 120 -6.85 -16.72 -7.68
C ARG A 120 -8.36 -16.52 -7.90
N THR A 121 -9.11 -16.17 -6.86
CA THR A 121 -10.55 -15.94 -6.96
C THR A 121 -10.85 -14.45 -7.09
N SER A 122 -11.91 -14.11 -7.83
CA SER A 122 -12.30 -12.72 -8.07
C SER A 122 -12.59 -11.98 -6.76
N GLU A 123 -13.22 -12.63 -5.78
CA GLU A 123 -13.51 -12.06 -4.47
C GLU A 123 -12.22 -11.67 -3.73
N ALA A 124 -11.25 -12.58 -3.69
CA ALA A 124 -9.97 -12.32 -3.04
C ALA A 124 -9.14 -11.26 -3.78
N ILE A 125 -9.20 -11.25 -5.11
CA ILE A 125 -8.55 -10.23 -5.94
C ILE A 125 -9.13 -8.85 -5.67
N ILE A 126 -10.46 -8.71 -5.63
CA ILE A 126 -11.13 -7.42 -5.34
C ILE A 126 -10.71 -6.91 -3.95
N THR A 127 -10.73 -7.77 -2.92
CA THR A 127 -10.29 -7.39 -1.57
C THR A 127 -8.82 -7.01 -1.53
N HIS A 128 -7.95 -7.72 -2.26
CA HIS A 128 -6.53 -7.36 -2.35
C HIS A 128 -6.34 -5.99 -3.01
N ILE A 129 -7.01 -5.72 -4.14
CA ILE A 129 -6.96 -4.41 -4.82
C ILE A 129 -7.40 -3.31 -3.86
N PHE A 130 -8.50 -3.52 -3.13
CA PHE A 130 -8.96 -2.56 -2.12
C PHE A 130 -7.88 -2.28 -1.07
N CYS A 131 -7.28 -3.33 -0.49
CA CYS A 131 -6.21 -3.19 0.48
C CYS A 131 -4.97 -2.48 -0.10
N SER A 132 -4.61 -2.72 -1.36
CA SER A 132 -3.51 -2.02 -2.02
C SER A 132 -3.79 -0.53 -2.24
N LEU A 133 -5.01 -0.17 -2.61
CA LEU A 133 -5.43 1.23 -2.71
C LEU A 133 -5.42 1.91 -1.34
N ARG A 134 -5.93 1.21 -0.33
CA ARG A 134 -5.88 1.67 1.06
C ARG A 134 -4.45 1.85 1.55
N ALA A 135 -3.54 0.93 1.24
CA ALA A 135 -2.13 1.04 1.59
C ALA A 135 -1.50 2.31 1.01
N PHE A 136 -1.78 2.64 -0.26
CA PHE A 136 -1.32 3.89 -0.85
C PHE A 136 -1.88 5.11 -0.10
N ILE A 137 -3.17 5.10 0.24
CA ILE A 137 -3.79 6.20 0.98
C ILE A 137 -3.15 6.36 2.36
N GLN A 138 -2.88 5.27 3.08
CA GLN A 138 -2.19 5.33 4.38
C GLN A 138 -0.78 5.91 4.22
N LEU A 139 -0.05 5.51 3.18
CA LEU A 139 1.27 6.07 2.87
C LEU A 139 1.21 7.57 2.56
N GLU A 140 0.18 8.01 1.83
CA GLU A 140 -0.04 9.41 1.50
C GLU A 140 -0.48 10.23 2.71
N LEU A 141 -1.30 9.69 3.59
CA LEU A 141 -1.65 10.30 4.88
C LEU A 141 -0.43 10.48 5.77
N MET A 142 0.46 9.47 5.82
CA MET A 142 1.73 9.59 6.56
C MET A 142 2.59 10.73 6.00
N ARG A 143 2.67 10.86 4.68
CA ARG A 143 3.41 11.95 4.02
C ARG A 143 2.76 13.32 4.29
N ALA A 144 1.45 13.41 4.17
CA ALA A 144 0.69 14.64 4.41
C ALA A 144 0.74 15.09 5.88
N SER A 145 0.90 14.15 6.80
CA SER A 145 1.08 14.40 8.24
C SER A 145 2.55 14.57 8.65
N GLU A 146 3.47 14.68 7.68
CA GLU A 146 4.92 14.85 7.91
C GLU A 146 5.58 13.71 8.70
N LEU A 147 4.93 12.53 8.78
CA LEU A 147 5.52 11.33 9.41
C LEU A 147 6.61 10.71 8.54
N ILE A 148 6.51 10.89 7.22
CA ILE A 148 7.53 10.47 6.25
C ILE A 148 7.77 11.59 5.23
N GLU A 149 9.00 11.72 4.77
CA GLU A 149 9.40 12.70 3.77
C GLU A 149 8.89 12.31 2.37
N ASN A 150 8.89 11.02 2.06
CA ASN A 150 8.48 10.49 0.76
C ASN A 150 8.03 9.03 0.87
N TRP A 151 7.32 8.56 -0.16
CA TRP A 151 6.76 7.21 -0.22
C TRP A 151 7.79 6.06 -0.15
N TYR A 152 9.08 6.33 -0.41
CA TYR A 152 10.14 5.31 -0.38
C TYR A 152 10.66 5.03 1.03
N GLN A 153 10.47 5.98 1.95
CA GLN A 153 11.11 5.97 3.27
C GLN A 153 10.77 4.71 4.08
N PRO A 154 9.51 4.29 4.27
CA PRO A 154 9.19 3.15 5.14
C PRO A 154 9.90 1.86 4.72
N GLN A 155 9.88 1.54 3.44
CA GLN A 155 10.51 0.30 2.95
C GLN A 155 12.03 0.36 2.99
N ARG A 156 12.60 1.54 2.74
CA ARG A 156 14.04 1.76 2.86
C ARG A 156 14.49 1.55 4.30
N GLU A 157 13.78 2.12 5.26
CA GLU A 157 14.12 2.01 6.69
C GLU A 157 14.01 0.56 7.18
N LEU A 158 12.89 -0.13 6.90
CA LEU A 158 12.72 -1.54 7.24
C LEU A 158 13.86 -2.40 6.65
N SER A 159 14.20 -2.18 5.37
CA SER A 159 15.28 -2.94 4.71
C SER A 159 16.65 -2.67 5.33
N LEU A 160 16.94 -1.40 5.65
CA LEU A 160 18.21 -1.00 6.26
C LEU A 160 18.36 -1.56 7.67
N GLU A 161 17.29 -1.53 8.46
CA GLU A 161 17.28 -2.08 9.81
C GLU A 161 17.57 -3.58 9.80
N VAL A 162 16.85 -4.35 8.98
CA VAL A 162 17.05 -5.80 8.84
C VAL A 162 18.49 -6.12 8.39
N ALA A 163 19.00 -5.42 7.37
CA ALA A 163 20.37 -5.62 6.88
C ALA A 163 21.40 -5.29 7.97
N ARG A 164 21.21 -4.20 8.72
CA ARG A 164 22.10 -3.80 9.82
C ARG A 164 22.11 -4.85 10.93
N ASN A 165 20.94 -5.31 11.37
CA ASN A 165 20.82 -6.29 12.44
C ASN A 165 21.47 -7.63 12.06
N PHE A 166 21.29 -8.06 10.81
CA PHE A 166 21.96 -9.24 10.26
C PHE A 166 23.50 -9.08 10.26
N LEU A 167 24.02 -7.95 9.79
CA LEU A 167 25.47 -7.74 9.74
C LEU A 167 26.10 -7.66 11.14
N VAL A 168 25.47 -6.92 12.06
CA VAL A 168 25.96 -6.74 13.43
C VAL A 168 25.98 -8.07 14.19
N SER A 169 24.93 -8.89 14.07
CA SER A 169 24.87 -10.19 14.74
C SER A 169 26.00 -11.14 14.29
N HIS A 170 26.30 -11.19 13.00
CA HIS A 170 27.36 -12.05 12.45
C HIS A 170 28.76 -11.54 12.79
N LEU A 171 28.98 -10.22 12.80
CA LEU A 171 30.27 -9.65 13.20
C LEU A 171 30.56 -9.92 14.68
N ASN A 172 29.55 -9.77 15.55
CA ASN A 172 29.68 -10.04 16.98
C ASN A 172 29.94 -11.53 17.27
N GLN A 173 29.31 -12.44 16.52
CA GLN A 173 29.58 -13.88 16.65
C GLN A 173 31.02 -14.23 16.27
N LYS A 174 31.56 -13.64 15.18
CA LYS A 174 32.98 -13.82 14.80
C LYS A 174 33.94 -13.31 15.86
N LEU A 175 33.67 -12.15 16.45
CA LEU A 175 34.49 -11.59 17.53
C LEU A 175 34.43 -12.47 18.79
N GLY A 176 33.24 -12.97 19.16
CA GLY A 176 33.08 -13.89 20.29
C GLY A 176 33.79 -15.24 20.10
N LEU A 177 33.98 -15.69 18.86
CA LEU A 177 34.78 -16.88 18.56
C LEU A 177 36.29 -16.60 18.57
N ALA A 178 36.72 -15.39 18.18
CA ALA A 178 38.13 -15.00 18.14
C ALA A 178 38.73 -14.69 19.53
N VAL A 179 37.91 -14.36 20.53
CA VAL A 179 38.35 -14.09 21.91
C VAL A 179 38.50 -15.39 22.74
N ASN A 180 37.94 -16.51 22.26
CA ASN A 180 37.95 -17.80 22.95
C ASN A 180 39.00 -18.80 22.41
N THR A 181 39.97 -18.32 21.63
CA THR A 181 41.14 -19.05 21.11
C THR A 181 42.42 -18.35 21.50
#